data_AF-A0A0Q3HJL1-F1
#
_entry.id   AF-A0A0Q3HJL1-F1
#
_cell.length_a   1.000
_cell.length_b   1.000
_cell.length_c   1.000
_cell.angle_alpha   90.00
_cell.angle_beta   90.00
_cell.angle_gamma   90.00
#
_symmetry.space_group_name_H-M   'P 1'
#
loop_
_entity.id
_entity.type
_entity.pdbx_description
1 polymer ?
#
loop_
_entity_poly.entity_id
_entity_poly.type
_entity_poly.pdbx_seq_one_letter_code
_entity_poly.pdbx_strand_id
1 'polypeptide(L)'
;MKACARAAGERLPLVRPSARQPLAHSFVKVGTLASQHETKCVVSCSIGVSENRAHRIELRAEHILPATEDHVVKAIDAINRGQVIAVPTDTIYGFACDACSAEAVNRIYEIKGRIHTRPLAICVSDVPDISRFAVVDHLPHGLLHSLLPGPVTVVLKRGENSILERSLNPGLDSIGVRVPNLDFIRSIARGAGSALALTSANLSGRPSSVNVKDFGDLWPNCSYVFDGGILPSGRAGSTIVDLITPGVYKILRDGSSRDETTAVLGQFGFVEV
;
A
#
# COMPACT_ATOMS: atom_id res chain seq x y z
N MET A 1 39.33 6.88 48.84
CA MET A 1 39.75 5.78 49.74
C MET A 1 38.65 4.73 49.77
N LYS A 2 39.02 3.45 49.49
CA LYS A 2 38.31 2.17 49.76
C LYS A 2 36.91 1.97 49.15
N ALA A 3 36.46 0.83 48.64
CA ALA A 3 37.00 -0.48 48.20
C ALA A 3 35.79 -1.17 47.50
N CYS A 4 35.88 -1.66 46.26
CA CYS A 4 36.08 -3.06 45.86
C CYS A 4 35.18 -4.13 46.53
N ALA A 5 34.30 -4.78 45.74
CA ALA A 5 34.03 -6.23 45.82
C ALA A 5 33.36 -6.76 44.53
N ARG A 6 33.98 -7.78 43.93
CA ARG A 6 33.51 -8.66 42.84
C ARG A 6 32.72 -9.84 43.43
N ALA A 7 31.79 -10.42 42.65
CA ALA A 7 31.61 -11.87 42.46
C ALA A 7 30.51 -12.16 41.41
N ALA A 8 30.87 -12.90 40.34
CA ALA A 8 30.32 -14.22 39.96
C ALA A 8 28.88 -14.19 39.40
N GLY A 9 28.54 -14.69 38.21
CA GLY A 9 29.19 -15.68 37.36
C GLY A 9 28.32 -16.94 37.28
N GLU A 10 27.21 -16.90 36.52
CA GLU A 10 26.49 -18.11 36.12
C GLU A 10 26.27 -18.11 34.60
N ARG A 11 26.92 -19.08 33.95
CA ARG A 11 26.79 -19.40 32.53
C ARG A 11 25.57 -20.29 32.32
N LEU A 12 24.63 -19.87 31.49
CA LEU A 12 23.60 -20.76 30.95
C LEU A 12 24.23 -21.75 29.95
N PRO A 13 23.79 -23.02 29.92
CA PRO A 13 24.35 -24.04 29.05
C PRO A 13 23.92 -23.88 27.60
N LEU A 14 24.92 -23.95 26.71
CA LEU A 14 24.80 -24.04 25.26
C LEU A 14 24.13 -25.36 24.85
N VAL A 15 22.94 -25.27 24.24
CA VAL A 15 22.27 -26.40 23.58
C VAL A 15 22.95 -26.63 22.22
N ARG A 16 23.53 -27.83 22.04
CA ARG A 16 24.14 -28.27 20.77
C ARG A 16 23.06 -28.71 19.76
N PRO A 17 23.21 -28.43 18.46
CA PRO A 17 22.30 -28.93 17.45
C PRO A 17 22.54 -30.43 17.16
N SER A 18 21.46 -31.21 17.17
CA SER A 18 21.44 -32.63 16.79
C SER A 18 21.59 -32.79 15.28
N ALA A 19 22.45 -33.73 14.88
CA ALA A 19 22.80 -34.05 13.51
C ALA A 19 21.63 -34.62 12.69
N ARG A 20 21.64 -34.30 11.40
CA ARG A 20 20.75 -34.81 10.34
C ARG A 20 20.98 -36.32 10.13
N GLN A 21 19.89 -37.07 9.98
CA GLN A 21 19.89 -38.38 9.32
C GLN A 21 19.10 -38.30 8.00
N PRO A 22 19.61 -38.85 6.89
CA PRO A 22 18.90 -38.87 5.61
C PRO A 22 18.02 -40.12 5.51
N LEU A 23 16.79 -39.98 5.00
CA LEU A 23 15.91 -41.11 4.68
C LEU A 23 15.74 -41.29 3.17
N ALA A 24 16.32 -42.41 2.72
CA ALA A 24 15.87 -43.38 1.73
C ALA A 24 15.25 -42.90 0.41
N HIS A 25 16.05 -43.05 -0.65
CA HIS A 25 15.59 -43.14 -2.03
C HIS A 25 14.92 -44.51 -2.28
N SER A 26 13.69 -44.49 -2.78
CA SER A 26 13.00 -45.69 -3.29
C SER A 26 13.55 -46.08 -4.67
N PHE A 27 14.26 -47.20 -4.72
CA PHE A 27 14.69 -47.87 -5.96
C PHE A 27 13.50 -48.58 -6.62
N VAL A 28 13.19 -48.22 -7.87
CA VAL A 28 12.30 -49.00 -8.74
C VAL A 28 13.13 -50.06 -9.47
N LYS A 29 12.70 -51.31 -9.33
CA LYS A 29 13.29 -52.52 -9.89
C LYS A 29 12.88 -52.66 -11.36
N VAL A 30 13.81 -52.57 -12.30
CA VAL A 30 13.57 -52.85 -13.73
C VAL A 30 13.90 -54.31 -13.98
N GLY A 31 12.87 -55.13 -14.25
CA GLY A 31 13.02 -56.50 -14.71
C GLY A 31 13.06 -56.55 -16.24
N THR A 32 14.10 -57.15 -16.79
CA THR A 32 14.25 -57.45 -18.22
C THR A 32 13.59 -58.80 -18.50
N LEU A 33 12.66 -58.87 -19.45
CA LEU A 33 12.34 -60.09 -20.20
C LEU A 33 11.79 -59.71 -21.57
N ALA A 34 12.15 -60.55 -22.54
CA ALA A 34 12.22 -60.23 -23.94
C ALA A 34 10.91 -60.47 -24.72
N SER A 35 10.86 -59.80 -25.87
CA SER A 35 10.47 -60.34 -27.17
C SER A 35 8.99 -60.31 -27.60
N GLN A 36 8.81 -59.52 -28.68
CA GLN A 36 7.92 -59.70 -29.84
C GLN A 36 6.42 -59.35 -29.68
N HIS A 37 6.05 -58.13 -30.11
CA HIS A 37 5.32 -57.92 -31.38
C HIS A 37 5.13 -56.42 -31.64
N GLU A 38 5.20 -56.05 -32.93
CA GLU A 38 5.10 -54.69 -33.44
C GLU A 38 3.74 -54.03 -33.12
N THR A 39 3.78 -52.81 -32.58
CA THR A 39 2.78 -51.78 -32.90
C THR A 39 3.44 -50.40 -32.70
N LYS A 40 3.56 -49.62 -33.78
CA LYS A 40 3.96 -48.20 -33.71
C LYS A 40 2.89 -47.44 -32.93
N CYS A 41 3.15 -47.16 -31.65
CA CYS A 41 2.38 -46.22 -30.86
C CYS A 41 3.23 -44.97 -30.65
N VAL A 42 2.84 -43.87 -31.29
CA VAL A 42 3.45 -42.55 -31.10
C VAL A 42 3.06 -42.08 -29.70
N VAL A 43 3.97 -42.23 -28.73
CA VAL A 43 3.80 -41.64 -27.40
C VAL A 43 4.18 -40.17 -27.50
N SER A 44 3.17 -39.31 -27.70
CA SER A 44 3.30 -37.90 -27.39
C SER A 44 3.43 -37.76 -25.87
N CYS A 45 4.64 -37.48 -25.40
CA CYS A 45 4.87 -37.08 -24.01
C CYS A 45 4.31 -35.67 -23.84
N SER A 46 3.05 -35.57 -23.42
CA SER A 46 2.50 -34.33 -22.90
C SER A 46 3.20 -34.07 -21.58
N ILE A 47 4.16 -33.16 -21.56
CA ILE A 47 4.67 -32.58 -20.32
C ILE A 47 3.45 -31.95 -19.64
N GLY A 48 2.95 -32.62 -18.60
CA GLY A 48 2.01 -32.05 -17.66
C GLY A 48 2.70 -30.89 -16.99
N VAL A 49 2.52 -29.69 -17.54
CA VAL A 49 2.81 -28.44 -16.83
C VAL A 49 1.86 -28.44 -15.65
N SER A 50 2.40 -28.76 -14.46
CA SER A 50 1.65 -28.77 -13.21
C SER A 50 0.88 -27.47 -13.09
N GLU A 51 -0.44 -27.59 -13.00
CA GLU A 51 -1.44 -26.52 -12.96
C GLU A 51 -1.31 -25.66 -11.70
N ASN A 52 -0.27 -24.83 -11.61
CA ASN A 52 -0.14 -23.82 -10.54
C ASN A 52 -0.54 -22.41 -11.01
N ARG A 53 -1.31 -22.31 -12.10
CA ARG A 53 -1.73 -21.02 -12.69
C ARG A 53 -3.25 -20.80 -12.69
N ALA A 54 -4.01 -21.72 -12.09
CA ALA A 54 -5.48 -21.75 -12.11
C ALA A 54 -6.14 -21.28 -10.81
N HIS A 55 -5.43 -20.52 -9.95
CA HIS A 55 -6.10 -19.61 -9.01
C HIS A 55 -6.32 -18.25 -9.69
N ARG A 56 -6.88 -18.29 -10.90
CA ARG A 56 -7.49 -17.12 -11.53
C ARG A 56 -8.84 -16.97 -10.85
N ILE A 57 -8.83 -16.12 -9.82
CA ILE A 57 -9.97 -15.77 -8.97
C ILE A 57 -11.17 -15.42 -9.87
N GLU A 58 -12.16 -16.32 -9.93
CA GLU A 58 -13.52 -15.95 -10.27
C GLU A 58 -14.02 -15.05 -9.15
N LEU A 59 -13.97 -13.73 -9.35
CA LEU A 59 -14.53 -12.77 -8.40
C LEU A 59 -16.04 -12.95 -8.40
N ARG A 60 -16.53 -13.56 -7.33
CA ARG A 60 -17.94 -13.50 -6.99
C ARG A 60 -18.21 -12.14 -6.35
N ALA A 61 -19.44 -11.67 -6.46
CA ALA A 61 -19.95 -10.45 -5.83
C ALA A 61 -19.66 -10.35 -4.31
N GLU A 62 -19.21 -11.44 -3.69
CA GLU A 62 -18.80 -11.57 -2.28
C GLU A 62 -17.62 -10.67 -1.85
N HIS A 63 -16.88 -10.08 -2.79
CA HIS A 63 -15.70 -9.24 -2.49
C HIS A 63 -15.97 -7.72 -2.58
N ILE A 64 -17.19 -7.33 -2.97
CA ILE A 64 -17.64 -5.93 -2.95
C ILE A 64 -18.50 -5.74 -1.70
N LEU A 65 -18.03 -4.92 -0.77
CA LEU A 65 -18.67 -4.68 0.53
C LEU A 65 -19.02 -3.21 0.66
N PRO A 66 -20.12 -2.82 1.32
CA PRO A 66 -20.40 -1.42 1.56
C PRO A 66 -19.32 -0.81 2.48
N ALA A 67 -18.88 0.41 2.19
CA ALA A 67 -17.88 1.14 2.97
C ALA A 67 -18.47 1.69 4.29
N THR A 68 -18.87 0.78 5.17
CA THR A 68 -19.49 1.05 6.48
C THR A 68 -18.56 0.66 7.63
N GLU A 69 -18.87 1.14 8.83
CA GLU A 69 -18.09 0.85 10.04
C GLU A 69 -17.93 -0.66 10.30
N ASP A 70 -18.98 -1.46 10.06
CA ASP A 70 -18.97 -2.92 10.20
C ASP A 70 -17.88 -3.64 9.38
N HIS A 71 -17.40 -2.99 8.32
CA HIS A 71 -16.43 -3.55 7.39
C HIS A 71 -15.00 -3.05 7.61
N VAL A 72 -14.80 -2.10 8.52
CA VAL A 72 -13.47 -1.54 8.83
C VAL A 72 -12.51 -2.63 9.32
N VAL A 73 -12.97 -3.54 10.19
CA VAL A 73 -12.14 -4.65 10.70
C VAL A 73 -11.67 -5.56 9.56
N LYS A 74 -12.53 -5.88 8.59
CA LYS A 74 -12.14 -6.68 7.41
C LYS A 74 -11.09 -5.98 6.55
N ALA A 75 -11.21 -4.66 6.40
CA ALA A 75 -10.23 -3.86 5.67
C ALA A 75 -8.88 -3.83 6.40
N ILE A 76 -8.87 -3.63 7.72
CA ILE A 76 -7.65 -3.66 8.55
C ILE A 76 -6.96 -5.03 8.43
N ASP A 77 -7.72 -6.11 8.55
CA ASP A 77 -7.19 -7.47 8.41
C ASP A 77 -6.56 -7.71 7.02
N ALA A 78 -7.16 -7.18 5.96
CA ALA A 78 -6.61 -7.26 4.61
C ALA A 78 -5.28 -6.49 4.50
N ILE A 79 -5.22 -5.27 5.02
CA ILE A 79 -3.99 -4.46 5.07
C ILE A 79 -2.88 -5.19 5.84
N ASN A 80 -3.20 -5.72 7.02
CA ASN A 80 -2.24 -6.45 7.86
C ASN A 80 -1.71 -7.74 7.22
N ARG A 81 -2.48 -8.34 6.31
CA ARG A 81 -2.06 -9.48 5.48
C ARG A 81 -1.29 -9.08 4.22
N GLY A 82 -0.90 -7.81 4.08
CA GLY A 82 -0.19 -7.29 2.90
C GLY A 82 -1.05 -7.21 1.63
N GLN A 83 -2.38 -7.26 1.77
CA GLN A 83 -3.28 -7.25 0.63
C GLN A 83 -3.60 -5.82 0.17
N VAL A 84 -3.92 -5.67 -1.11
CA VAL A 84 -4.46 -4.42 -1.67
C VAL A 84 -5.97 -4.41 -1.53
N ILE A 85 -6.52 -3.28 -1.12
CA ILE A 85 -7.97 -3.01 -1.08
C ILE A 85 -8.30 -1.81 -1.96
N ALA A 86 -9.50 -1.75 -2.51
CA ALA A 86 -10.05 -0.54 -3.12
C ALA A 86 -11.02 0.13 -2.14
N VAL A 87 -10.87 1.43 -1.93
CA VAL A 87 -11.62 2.19 -0.92
C VAL A 87 -12.13 3.52 -1.49
N PRO A 88 -13.29 4.00 -1.06
CA PRO A 88 -13.71 5.36 -1.34
C PRO A 88 -12.83 6.35 -0.54
N THR A 89 -12.74 7.58 -1.02
CA THR A 89 -12.25 8.72 -0.25
C THR A 89 -13.25 9.87 -0.37
N ASP A 90 -12.98 10.98 0.29
CA ASP A 90 -13.71 12.24 0.10
C ASP A 90 -13.52 12.86 -1.29
N THR A 91 -12.63 12.30 -2.13
CA THR A 91 -12.53 12.69 -3.54
C THR A 91 -12.87 11.57 -4.54
N ILE A 92 -11.93 10.66 -4.75
CA ILE A 92 -12.02 9.59 -5.74
C ILE A 92 -11.73 8.25 -5.08
N TYR A 93 -12.11 7.15 -5.72
CA TYR A 93 -11.71 5.82 -5.26
C TYR A 93 -10.19 5.66 -5.36
N GLY A 94 -9.62 4.95 -4.39
CA GLY A 94 -8.19 4.66 -4.33
C GLY A 94 -7.90 3.19 -4.08
N PHE A 95 -6.76 2.72 -4.58
CA PHE A 95 -6.12 1.51 -4.09
C PHE A 95 -5.28 1.85 -2.87
N ALA A 96 -5.44 1.07 -1.81
CA ALA A 96 -4.73 1.20 -0.57
C ALA A 96 -4.05 -0.11 -0.16
N CYS A 97 -2.85 0.00 0.41
CA CYS A 97 -2.13 -1.08 1.06
C CYS A 97 -1.28 -0.53 2.21
N ASP A 98 -0.65 -1.40 3.00
CA ASP A 98 0.35 -0.94 3.99
C ASP A 98 1.53 -0.26 3.29
N ALA A 99 1.85 0.99 3.68
CA ALA A 99 2.96 1.75 3.14
C ALA A 99 4.34 1.26 3.61
N CYS A 100 4.37 0.41 4.64
CA CYS A 100 5.58 -0.19 5.20
C CYS A 100 5.86 -1.59 4.66
N SER A 101 4.99 -2.13 3.78
CA SER A 101 5.17 -3.44 3.17
C SER A 101 5.68 -3.33 1.74
N ALA A 102 6.92 -3.77 1.51
CA ALA A 102 7.51 -3.80 0.17
C ALA A 102 6.68 -4.62 -0.82
N GLU A 103 6.18 -5.78 -0.38
CA GLU A 103 5.33 -6.64 -1.19
C GLU A 103 4.04 -5.93 -1.61
N ALA A 104 3.36 -5.29 -0.65
CA ALA A 104 2.08 -4.64 -0.90
C ALA A 104 2.23 -3.40 -1.80
N VAL A 105 3.28 -2.60 -1.57
CA VAL A 105 3.61 -1.42 -2.41
C VAL A 105 3.94 -1.86 -3.85
N ASN A 106 4.73 -2.92 -4.01
CA ASN A 106 5.05 -3.46 -5.34
C ASN A 106 3.80 -3.95 -6.07
N ARG A 107 2.88 -4.59 -5.34
CA ARG A 107 1.59 -5.01 -5.90
C ARG A 107 0.76 -3.83 -6.42
N ILE A 108 0.74 -2.69 -5.73
CA ILE A 108 0.09 -1.48 -6.28
C ILE A 108 0.75 -1.02 -7.58
N TYR A 109 2.09 -1.05 -7.68
CA TYR A 109 2.77 -0.67 -8.92
C TYR A 109 2.44 -1.61 -10.09
N GLU A 110 2.37 -2.91 -9.83
CA GLU A 110 1.95 -3.94 -10.80
C GLU A 110 0.52 -3.68 -11.31
N ILE A 111 -0.43 -3.46 -10.40
CA ILE A 111 -1.84 -3.18 -10.72
C ILE A 111 -1.97 -1.96 -11.63
N LYS A 112 -1.19 -0.91 -11.34
CA LYS A 112 -1.24 0.35 -12.09
C LYS A 112 -0.52 0.28 -13.44
N GLY A 113 0.12 -0.85 -13.76
CA GLY A 113 0.91 -1.06 -14.97
C GLY A 113 2.09 -0.10 -15.07
N ARG A 114 2.67 0.33 -13.95
CA ARG A 114 3.69 1.37 -13.91
C ARG A 114 5.09 0.79 -14.06
N ILE A 115 5.88 1.37 -14.97
CA ILE A 115 7.30 1.62 -14.70
C ILE A 115 7.32 2.72 -13.63
N HIS A 116 8.14 2.60 -12.58
CA HIS A 116 8.16 3.35 -11.30
C HIS A 116 8.16 4.91 -11.33
N THR A 117 7.48 5.59 -12.25
CA THR A 117 7.70 7.01 -12.58
C THR A 117 6.75 7.99 -11.89
N ARG A 118 5.58 7.56 -11.40
CA ARG A 118 4.64 8.42 -10.67
C ARG A 118 4.62 8.07 -9.18
N PRO A 119 4.89 9.03 -8.28
CA PRO A 119 4.85 8.80 -6.84
C PRO A 119 3.47 8.35 -6.36
N LEU A 120 3.46 7.54 -5.31
CA LEU A 120 2.30 7.25 -4.47
C LEU A 120 2.26 8.25 -3.32
N ALA A 121 1.06 8.64 -2.91
CA ALA A 121 0.88 9.35 -1.65
C ALA A 121 0.71 8.32 -0.52
N ILE A 122 0.81 8.78 0.72
CA ILE A 122 0.31 8.06 1.88
C ILE A 122 -0.94 8.72 2.44
N CYS A 123 -1.78 7.89 3.05
CA CYS A 123 -2.92 8.28 3.85
C CYS A 123 -2.61 7.95 5.32
N VAL A 124 -2.81 8.92 6.22
CA VAL A 124 -2.70 8.71 7.67
C VAL A 124 -4.05 9.00 8.35
N SER A 125 -4.19 8.58 9.60
CA SER A 125 -5.49 8.63 10.30
C SER A 125 -5.88 10.03 10.75
N ASP A 126 -4.89 10.84 11.13
CA ASP A 126 -5.06 12.20 11.62
C ASP A 126 -3.82 13.08 11.31
N VAL A 127 -3.99 14.39 11.38
CA VAL A 127 -2.95 15.39 11.10
C VAL A 127 -1.70 15.20 11.98
N PRO A 128 -1.80 14.93 13.29
CA PRO A 128 -0.62 14.68 14.12
C PRO A 128 0.24 13.49 13.66
N ASP A 129 -0.37 12.47 13.03
CA ASP A 129 0.37 11.29 12.53
C ASP A 129 1.37 11.63 11.41
N ILE A 130 1.18 12.76 10.71
CA ILE A 130 2.04 13.16 9.58
C ILE A 130 3.51 13.25 10.00
N SER A 131 3.77 13.78 11.20
CA SER A 131 5.11 13.95 11.77
C SER A 131 5.89 12.64 11.94
N ARG A 132 5.20 11.48 11.98
CA ARG A 132 5.84 10.15 12.04
C ARG A 132 6.53 9.77 10.74
N PHE A 133 6.14 10.39 9.62
CA PHE A 133 6.52 9.99 8.27
C PHE A 133 7.19 11.09 7.44
N ALA A 134 6.93 12.35 7.77
CA ALA A 134 7.40 13.53 7.05
C ALA A 134 7.90 14.62 8.00
N VAL A 135 8.82 15.45 7.51
CA VAL A 135 9.33 16.64 8.22
C VAL A 135 8.28 17.74 8.13
N VAL A 136 7.90 18.29 9.29
CA VAL A 136 6.83 19.31 9.41
C VAL A 136 7.27 20.53 10.21
N ASP A 137 8.47 20.53 10.80
CA ASP A 137 8.94 21.53 11.75
C ASP A 137 8.99 22.96 11.19
N HIS A 138 9.15 23.09 9.87
CA HIS A 138 9.18 24.38 9.19
C HIS A 138 7.80 24.96 8.90
N LEU A 139 6.73 24.17 9.05
CA LEU A 139 5.37 24.61 8.78
C LEU A 139 4.82 25.41 9.96
N PRO A 140 4.12 26.54 9.72
CA PRO A 140 3.45 27.27 10.78
C PRO A 140 2.44 26.41 11.53
N HIS A 141 2.33 26.63 12.84
CA HIS A 141 1.33 25.97 13.68
C HIS A 141 -0.08 26.17 13.12
N GLY A 142 -0.85 25.08 13.01
CA GLY A 142 -2.22 25.10 12.51
C GLY A 142 -2.37 24.96 11.00
N LEU A 143 -1.33 25.19 10.19
CA LEU A 143 -1.43 25.13 8.72
C LEU A 143 -1.96 23.77 8.24
N LEU A 144 -1.39 22.68 8.74
CA LEU A 144 -1.83 21.33 8.36
C LEU A 144 -3.28 21.07 8.76
N HIS A 145 -3.72 21.56 9.93
CA HIS A 145 -5.11 21.44 10.37
C HIS A 145 -6.08 22.30 9.56
N SER A 146 -5.60 23.39 8.95
CA SER A 146 -6.41 24.20 8.03
C SER A 146 -6.54 23.57 6.63
N LEU A 147 -5.61 22.69 6.25
CA LEU A 147 -5.63 21.99 4.96
C LEU A 147 -6.24 20.58 5.05
N LEU A 148 -6.19 19.95 6.23
CA LEU A 148 -6.50 18.55 6.46
C LEU A 148 -7.32 18.37 7.76
N PRO A 149 -8.24 17.39 7.84
CA PRO A 149 -8.64 16.45 6.81
C PRO A 149 -9.33 17.09 5.60
N GLY A 150 -9.13 16.54 4.40
CA GLY A 150 -9.77 17.07 3.21
C GLY A 150 -9.20 16.63 1.86
N PRO A 151 -9.69 17.26 0.79
CA PRO A 151 -9.30 17.00 -0.60
C PRO A 151 -7.92 17.58 -0.97
N VAL A 152 -6.97 17.62 -0.04
CA VAL A 152 -5.61 18.12 -0.25
C VAL A 152 -4.58 17.01 -0.02
N THR A 153 -3.53 17.00 -0.81
CA THR A 153 -2.34 16.18 -0.59
C THR A 153 -1.14 17.11 -0.47
N VAL A 154 -0.52 17.15 0.70
CA VAL A 154 0.65 17.97 0.97
C VAL A 154 1.91 17.17 0.65
N VAL A 155 2.79 17.69 -0.18
CA VAL A 155 4.10 17.08 -0.46
C VAL A 155 5.11 17.70 0.49
N LEU A 156 5.78 16.83 1.23
CA LEU A 156 6.73 17.18 2.29
C LEU A 156 8.01 16.37 2.12
N LYS A 157 9.09 16.81 2.77
CA LYS A 157 10.30 16.00 2.87
C LYS A 157 9.99 14.77 3.72
N ARG A 158 10.39 13.59 3.26
CA ARG A 158 10.29 12.34 4.01
C ARG A 158 11.15 12.43 5.27
N GLY A 159 10.61 11.97 6.40
CA GLY A 159 11.37 11.90 7.65
C GLY A 159 12.50 10.87 7.55
N GLU A 160 13.69 11.20 8.06
CA GLU A 160 14.87 10.33 8.00
C GLU A 160 14.67 9.00 8.76
N ASN A 161 13.92 9.05 9.87
CA ASN A 161 13.56 7.88 10.68
C ASN A 161 12.17 7.31 10.34
N SER A 162 11.62 7.68 9.18
CA SER A 162 10.31 7.20 8.75
C SER A 162 10.33 5.69 8.55
N ILE A 163 9.31 5.00 9.09
CA ILE A 163 9.14 3.55 8.92
C ILE A 163 8.62 3.16 7.53
N LEU A 164 8.33 4.14 6.66
CA LEU A 164 7.86 3.89 5.30
C LEU A 164 8.88 3.06 4.53
N GLU A 165 8.36 2.13 3.72
CA GLU A 165 9.21 1.26 2.93
C GLU A 165 10.03 2.06 1.89
N ARG A 166 11.27 1.65 1.63
CA ARG A 166 12.15 2.37 0.69
C ARG A 166 11.73 2.21 -0.76
N SER A 167 11.01 1.12 -1.08
CA SER A 167 10.40 0.91 -2.40
C SER A 167 9.22 1.85 -2.65
N LEU A 168 8.65 2.47 -1.62
CA LEU A 168 7.65 3.52 -1.78
C LEU A 168 8.33 4.78 -2.31
N ASN A 169 8.13 5.08 -3.59
CA ASN A 169 8.72 6.22 -4.30
C ASN A 169 10.26 6.17 -4.34
N PRO A 170 10.85 5.18 -5.04
CA PRO A 170 12.28 4.97 -5.05
C PRO A 170 13.00 6.19 -5.63
N GLY A 171 14.04 6.66 -4.94
CA GLY A 171 14.87 7.81 -5.36
C GLY A 171 14.25 9.18 -5.08
N LEU A 172 13.12 9.26 -4.37
CA LEU A 172 12.52 10.53 -3.96
C LEU A 172 12.62 10.73 -2.46
N ASP A 173 13.20 11.87 -2.07
CA ASP A 173 13.27 12.32 -0.68
C ASP A 173 11.98 13.00 -0.21
N SER A 174 10.95 13.05 -1.07
CA SER A 174 9.65 13.62 -0.77
C SER A 174 8.56 12.55 -0.63
N ILE A 175 7.50 12.90 0.08
CA ILE A 175 6.31 12.07 0.23
C ILE A 175 5.07 12.95 0.20
N GLY A 176 4.08 12.56 -0.61
CA GLY A 176 2.74 13.15 -0.54
C GLY A 176 1.98 12.54 0.62
N VAL A 177 1.43 13.38 1.51
CA VAL A 177 0.66 12.94 2.68
C VAL A 177 -0.76 13.49 2.58
N ARG A 178 -1.73 12.67 2.92
CA ARG A 178 -3.15 13.03 2.93
C ARG A 178 -3.82 12.52 4.20
N VAL A 179 -4.78 13.29 4.70
CA VAL A 179 -5.79 12.84 5.66
C VAL A 179 -7.14 13.03 4.98
N PRO A 180 -7.73 12.00 4.35
CA PRO A 180 -9.02 12.11 3.67
C PRO A 180 -10.12 12.50 4.65
N ASN A 181 -11.05 13.39 4.28
CA ASN A 181 -12.24 13.68 5.09
C ASN A 181 -13.31 12.58 4.94
N LEU A 182 -12.92 11.33 5.24
CA LEU A 182 -13.81 10.17 5.23
C LEU A 182 -13.39 9.19 6.33
N ASP A 183 -14.28 8.99 7.31
CA ASP A 183 -13.96 8.21 8.50
C ASP A 183 -13.64 6.74 8.21
N PHE A 184 -14.21 6.16 7.17
CA PHE A 184 -13.95 4.77 6.78
C PHE A 184 -12.45 4.51 6.56
N ILE A 185 -11.78 5.28 5.68
CA ILE A 185 -10.34 5.10 5.40
C ILE A 185 -9.45 5.57 6.56
N ARG A 186 -9.86 6.61 7.29
CA ARG A 186 -9.14 7.07 8.48
C ARG A 186 -9.13 6.00 9.58
N SER A 187 -10.25 5.32 9.80
CA SER A 187 -10.37 4.23 10.77
C SER A 187 -9.55 3.00 10.36
N ILE A 188 -9.42 2.71 9.06
CA ILE A 188 -8.50 1.68 8.57
C ILE A 188 -7.05 2.05 8.90
N ALA A 189 -6.60 3.27 8.58
CA ALA A 189 -5.24 3.72 8.88
C ALA A 189 -4.96 3.70 10.40
N ARG A 190 -5.93 4.14 11.21
CA ARG A 190 -5.83 4.10 12.68
C ARG A 190 -5.69 2.66 13.19
N GLY A 191 -6.55 1.76 12.73
CA GLY A 191 -6.57 0.36 13.17
C GLY A 191 -5.38 -0.46 12.69
N ALA A 192 -4.82 -0.14 11.51
CA ALA A 192 -3.56 -0.72 11.03
C ALA A 192 -2.33 -0.19 11.79
N GLY A 193 -2.46 0.92 12.53
CA GLY A 193 -1.36 1.54 13.29
C GLY A 193 -0.25 2.16 12.41
N SER A 194 -0.48 2.27 11.10
CA SER A 194 0.51 2.62 10.08
C SER A 194 -0.08 3.62 9.07
N ALA A 195 0.75 4.10 8.15
CA ALA A 195 0.30 4.82 6.97
C ALA A 195 -0.14 3.83 5.87
N LEU A 196 -1.18 4.20 5.12
CA LEU A 196 -1.60 3.44 3.93
C LEU A 196 -1.00 4.08 2.69
N ALA A 197 -0.31 3.33 1.83
CA ALA A 197 0.04 3.82 0.51
C ALA A 197 -1.25 3.96 -0.29
N LEU A 198 -1.46 5.13 -0.91
CA LEU A 198 -2.73 5.49 -1.55
C LEU A 198 -2.49 6.06 -2.95
N THR A 199 -3.22 5.52 -3.93
CA THR A 199 -3.28 6.07 -5.30
C THR A 199 -4.67 5.87 -5.89
N SER A 200 -5.01 6.63 -6.92
CA SER A 200 -6.33 6.52 -7.57
C SER A 200 -6.58 5.11 -8.13
N ALA A 201 -7.80 4.62 -7.97
CA ALA A 201 -8.24 3.30 -8.42
C ALA A 201 -8.59 3.29 -9.91
N ASN A 202 -7.59 3.39 -10.78
CA ASN A 202 -7.73 3.41 -12.23
C ASN A 202 -6.41 2.96 -12.88
N LEU A 203 -6.41 2.57 -14.14
CA LEU A 203 -5.15 2.42 -14.87
C LEU A 203 -4.47 3.77 -15.08
N SER A 204 -3.14 3.78 -15.13
CA SER A 204 -2.38 5.02 -15.34
C SER A 204 -2.79 5.68 -16.68
N GLY A 205 -3.15 6.97 -16.63
CA GLY A 205 -3.61 7.72 -17.80
C GLY A 205 -5.10 7.62 -18.10
N ARG A 206 -5.85 6.75 -17.40
CA ARG A 206 -7.32 6.71 -17.50
C ARG A 206 -7.98 7.74 -16.59
N PRO A 207 -9.26 8.09 -16.81
CA PRO A 207 -10.01 8.95 -15.90
C PRO A 207 -10.01 8.43 -14.46
N SER A 208 -10.06 9.34 -13.49
CA SER A 208 -10.18 9.02 -12.06
C SER A 208 -11.54 8.39 -11.75
N SER A 209 -11.58 7.42 -10.84
CA SER A 209 -12.80 6.67 -10.52
C SER A 209 -13.65 7.32 -9.43
N VAL A 210 -14.95 7.51 -9.70
CA VAL A 210 -15.92 8.11 -8.76
C VAL A 210 -17.01 7.12 -8.33
N ASN A 211 -17.04 5.93 -8.90
CA ASN A 211 -17.88 4.82 -8.48
C ASN A 211 -17.12 3.51 -8.70
N VAL A 212 -17.53 2.42 -8.04
CA VAL A 212 -16.83 1.11 -8.14
C VAL A 212 -16.80 0.54 -9.56
N LYS A 213 -17.80 0.83 -10.39
CA LYS A 213 -17.93 0.32 -11.76
C LYS A 213 -16.90 0.92 -12.71
N ASP A 214 -16.39 2.13 -12.41
CA ASP A 214 -15.37 2.81 -13.21
C ASP A 214 -14.05 2.02 -13.32
N PHE A 215 -13.80 1.08 -12.39
CA PHE A 215 -12.58 0.27 -12.32
C PHE A 215 -12.88 -1.22 -12.13
N GLY A 216 -14.02 -1.68 -12.66
CA GLY A 216 -14.45 -3.08 -12.57
C GLY A 216 -13.43 -4.09 -13.10
N ASP A 217 -12.66 -3.69 -14.12
CA ASP A 217 -11.58 -4.47 -14.70
C ASP A 217 -10.39 -4.69 -13.74
N LEU A 218 -10.26 -3.86 -12.70
CA LEU A 218 -9.16 -3.94 -11.73
C LEU A 218 -9.52 -4.64 -10.42
N TRP A 219 -10.81 -4.93 -10.17
CA TRP A 219 -11.27 -5.69 -9.02
C TRP A 219 -10.51 -7.01 -8.79
N PRO A 220 -10.10 -7.80 -9.82
CA PRO A 220 -9.35 -9.04 -9.60
C PRO A 220 -8.04 -8.90 -8.85
N ASN A 221 -7.50 -7.69 -8.80
CA ASN A 221 -6.23 -7.43 -8.13
C ASN A 221 -6.38 -7.03 -6.66
N CYS A 222 -7.62 -6.78 -6.22
CA CYS A 222 -7.95 -6.36 -4.87
C CYS A 222 -8.50 -7.54 -4.07
N SER A 223 -8.16 -7.61 -2.79
CA SER A 223 -8.79 -8.54 -1.85
C SER A 223 -10.25 -8.17 -1.57
N TYR A 224 -10.51 -6.86 -1.43
CA TYR A 224 -11.84 -6.28 -1.26
C TYR A 224 -11.97 -4.97 -2.03
N VAL A 225 -13.20 -4.71 -2.48
CA VAL A 225 -13.63 -3.40 -2.98
C VAL A 225 -14.69 -2.89 -2.02
N PHE A 226 -14.41 -1.79 -1.33
CA PHE A 226 -15.37 -1.15 -0.46
C PHE A 226 -16.16 -0.11 -1.27
N ASP A 227 -17.46 -0.27 -1.38
CA ASP A 227 -18.37 0.58 -2.16
C ASP A 227 -18.97 1.68 -1.28
N GLY A 228 -18.60 2.93 -1.55
CA GLY A 228 -19.16 4.14 -0.97
C GLY A 228 -20.19 4.84 -1.87
N GLY A 229 -20.67 4.17 -2.93
CA GLY A 229 -21.56 4.74 -3.93
C GLY A 229 -20.85 5.67 -4.91
N ILE A 230 -21.57 6.68 -5.39
CA ILE A 230 -21.04 7.72 -6.28
C ILE A 230 -20.45 8.84 -5.41
N LEU A 231 -19.16 9.11 -5.57
CA LEU A 231 -18.45 10.12 -4.79
C LEU A 231 -18.77 11.55 -5.28
N PRO A 232 -18.92 12.54 -4.37
CA PRO A 232 -19.49 13.84 -4.70
C PRO A 232 -18.50 14.82 -5.37
N SER A 233 -17.18 14.62 -5.28
CA SER A 233 -16.18 15.61 -5.70
C SER A 233 -15.88 15.65 -7.20
N GLY A 234 -16.62 14.90 -8.02
CA GLY A 234 -16.25 14.67 -9.42
C GLY A 234 -14.89 13.98 -9.59
N ARG A 235 -14.28 14.10 -10.79
CA ARG A 235 -13.08 13.31 -11.18
C ARG A 235 -11.74 14.02 -10.94
N ALA A 236 -11.72 15.25 -10.42
CA ALA A 236 -10.50 16.05 -10.26
C ALA A 236 -9.51 15.44 -9.25
N GLY A 237 -10.01 14.72 -8.24
CA GLY A 237 -9.17 14.22 -7.15
C GLY A 237 -8.68 15.36 -6.24
N SER A 238 -7.76 15.05 -5.33
CA SER A 238 -7.20 16.04 -4.40
C SER A 238 -6.30 17.07 -5.09
N THR A 239 -6.29 18.30 -4.59
CA THR A 239 -5.23 19.27 -4.94
C THR A 239 -3.92 18.79 -4.36
N ILE A 240 -2.84 18.78 -5.17
CA ILE A 240 -1.51 18.41 -4.69
C ILE A 240 -0.67 19.67 -4.59
N VAL A 241 -0.19 19.96 -3.39
CA VAL A 241 0.64 21.15 -3.11
C VAL A 241 1.99 20.73 -2.54
N ASP A 242 3.06 21.26 -3.11
CA ASP A 242 4.41 21.17 -2.58
C ASP A 242 4.61 22.22 -1.48
N LEU A 243 4.99 21.76 -0.30
CA LEU A 243 5.29 22.59 0.88
C LEU A 243 6.68 22.26 1.45
N ILE A 244 7.60 21.70 0.64
CA ILE A 244 8.94 21.34 1.10
C ILE A 244 9.75 22.59 1.49
N THR A 245 9.63 23.66 0.69
CA THR A 245 10.40 24.89 0.91
C THR A 245 9.63 25.84 1.84
N PRO A 246 10.24 26.31 2.94
CA PRO A 246 9.57 27.22 3.87
C PRO A 246 9.07 28.51 3.19
N GLY A 247 7.85 28.92 3.52
CA GLY A 247 7.26 30.20 3.08
C GLY A 247 6.82 30.25 1.62
N VAL A 248 7.00 29.19 0.84
CA VAL A 248 6.54 29.11 -0.55
C VAL A 248 5.81 27.81 -0.81
N TYR A 249 4.96 27.80 -1.84
CA TYR A 249 4.25 26.60 -2.27
C TYR A 249 4.20 26.49 -3.78
N LYS A 250 3.97 25.28 -4.28
CA LYS A 250 3.69 25.05 -5.69
C LYS A 250 2.53 24.08 -5.86
N ILE A 251 1.54 24.46 -6.66
CA ILE A 251 0.48 23.51 -7.06
C ILE A 251 1.07 22.53 -8.09
N LEU A 252 1.22 21.27 -7.67
CA LEU A 252 1.69 20.18 -8.53
C LEU A 252 0.54 19.55 -9.33
N ARG A 253 -0.68 19.64 -8.80
CA ARG A 253 -1.90 19.20 -9.49
C ARG A 253 -3.07 20.06 -9.04
N ASP A 254 -3.76 20.63 -10.02
CA ASP A 254 -5.10 21.18 -9.84
C ASP A 254 -6.08 20.06 -9.48
N GLY A 255 -6.63 20.14 -8.27
CA GLY A 255 -7.67 19.23 -7.78
C GLY A 255 -8.93 19.97 -7.40
N SER A 256 -9.86 19.27 -6.75
CA SER A 256 -11.18 19.81 -6.42
C SER A 256 -11.17 20.94 -5.39
N SER A 257 -10.04 21.24 -4.76
CA SER A 257 -9.93 22.26 -3.71
C SER A 257 -8.80 23.25 -3.95
N ARG A 258 -8.46 23.51 -5.22
CA ARG A 258 -7.33 24.39 -5.58
C ARG A 258 -7.48 25.76 -4.92
N ASP A 259 -8.63 26.40 -5.12
CA ASP A 259 -8.85 27.79 -4.70
C ASP A 259 -8.92 27.90 -3.17
N GLU A 260 -9.54 26.94 -2.48
CA GLU A 260 -9.51 26.88 -1.02
C GLU A 260 -8.11 26.65 -0.48
N THR A 261 -7.31 25.79 -1.14
CA THR A 261 -5.92 25.51 -0.74
C THR A 261 -5.06 26.76 -0.85
N THR A 262 -5.14 27.49 -1.97
CA THR A 262 -4.36 28.72 -2.16
C THR A 262 -4.81 29.84 -1.22
N ALA A 263 -6.11 29.95 -0.94
CA ALA A 263 -6.63 30.89 0.04
C ALA A 263 -6.09 30.63 1.46
N VAL A 264 -6.10 29.36 1.91
CA VAL A 264 -5.52 28.98 3.20
C VAL A 264 -4.03 29.30 3.23
N LEU A 265 -3.26 28.89 2.20
CA LEU A 265 -1.82 29.14 2.14
C LEU A 265 -1.49 30.64 2.18
N GLY A 266 -2.28 31.47 1.50
CA GLY A 266 -2.16 32.93 1.55
C GLY A 266 -2.39 33.52 2.95
N GLN A 267 -3.35 32.98 3.73
CA GLN A 267 -3.57 33.40 5.12
C GLN A 267 -2.38 33.10 6.04
N PHE A 268 -1.63 32.03 5.74
CA PHE A 268 -0.40 31.67 6.44
C PHE A 268 0.86 32.36 5.85
N GLY A 269 0.69 33.26 4.88
CA GLY A 269 1.78 34.04 4.29
C GLY A 269 2.65 33.28 3.28
N PHE A 270 2.17 32.15 2.76
CA PHE A 270 2.89 31.41 1.73
C PHE A 270 2.73 32.07 0.34
N VAL A 271 3.80 32.05 -0.44
CA VAL A 271 3.84 32.61 -1.81
C VAL A 271 3.96 31.49 -2.85
N GLU A 272 3.21 31.58 -3.94
CA GLU A 272 3.27 30.59 -5.03
C GLU A 272 4.54 30.79 -5.89
N VAL A 273 5.19 29.68 -6.30
CA VAL A 273 6.42 29.68 -7.13
C VAL A 273 6.33 28.79 -8.37
#